data_AF-A0A4Q4RC75-F1
#
_entry.id   AF-A0A4Q4RC75-F1
#
_cell.length_a   1.000
_cell.length_b   1.000
_cell.length_c   1.000
_cell.angle_alpha   90.00
_cell.angle_beta   90.00
_cell.angle_gamma   90.00
#
_symmetry.space_group_name_H-M   'P 1'
#
loop_
_entity.id
_entity.type
_entity.pdbx_description
1 polymer ?
#
loop_
_entity_poly.entity_id
_entity_poly.type
_entity_poly.pdbx_seq_one_letter_code
_entity_poly.pdbx_strand_id
1 'polypeptide(L)'
;MPGYTARAWLVLPLGRHPARFQRTPLLLHSPNHEAQSAKSQRSNTDDGDKQERSKFARSVLEGSTVALISLFGLGLGGYAYSLFYKRTVAKKIENAFATGYSSQERVVLGRISYGTEPEKIQEIVEREYWVPRAEQEDIDNVVSGKARGRYYLVIGERGTGKRALLLEAMRKVNGDGIAMLEAHNDLEVFRTRLGKAIDYEFHEDYIGGLFSIRGPRDSSPLLDIERALNQMEKVALSLRKRRGKPLLMIINNIHLFKDDEAGKHLLEILQQRAEIWAGNELVTTVFTSDEFWTLERLTPHATNMNVISVRDVRKNVVTTALKQYRARYHNEDVPQSVLDQVFAKVGGRLIFLNQVAKSRDMLETCKQINRREKMWFLNNCWILGDSMDDDVEEQQKYCAAAIVLARALVLREQDTSTSDPDQFCLPQIPLHEARQIITRADFVHPFDHINVIHIDAHGMVRADSVPMQNAFREVVQQQGFEEHLKATLNRLDELESLARTREVAMRDPPDRSGGIVPVQTYCAKL
;
A
#
# COMPACT_ATOMS: atom_id res chain seq x y z
N MET A 1 -47.71 37.16 -5.57
CA MET A 1 -46.99 38.37 -5.13
C MET A 1 -45.84 37.95 -4.23
N PRO A 2 -44.59 38.34 -4.55
CA PRO A 2 -43.38 37.80 -3.94
C PRO A 2 -42.85 38.70 -2.80
N GLY A 3 -42.14 38.09 -1.85
CA GLY A 3 -41.33 38.75 -0.82
C GLY A 3 -39.91 38.22 -0.85
N TYR A 4 -38.98 39.10 -1.19
CA TYR A 4 -37.55 38.91 -1.42
C TYR A 4 -36.76 38.57 -0.14
N THR A 5 -35.70 37.76 -0.27
CA THR A 5 -34.34 38.14 0.18
C THR A 5 -33.28 37.30 -0.52
N ALA A 6 -32.30 38.02 -1.08
CA ALA A 6 -31.20 37.54 -1.89
C ALA A 6 -30.01 37.01 -1.08
N ARG A 7 -29.20 36.14 -1.68
CA ARG A 7 -27.73 36.12 -1.48
C ARG A 7 -27.03 35.62 -2.73
N ALA A 8 -25.96 36.33 -3.05
CA ALA A 8 -25.37 36.49 -4.37
C ALA A 8 -24.45 35.33 -4.76
N TRP A 9 -24.50 34.98 -6.04
CA TRP A 9 -23.44 34.26 -6.75
C TRP A 9 -22.46 35.29 -7.28
N LEU A 10 -21.17 35.11 -6.97
CA LEU A 10 -20.10 35.93 -7.52
C LEU A 10 -19.37 35.10 -8.58
N VAL A 11 -19.73 35.37 -9.83
CA VAL A 11 -19.07 34.86 -11.04
C VAL A 11 -17.81 35.70 -11.24
N LEU A 12 -16.63 35.07 -11.19
CA LEU A 12 -15.36 35.71 -11.56
C LEU A 12 -15.20 35.69 -13.09
N PRO A 13 -14.95 36.83 -13.76
CA PRO A 13 -14.67 36.82 -15.18
C PRO A 13 -13.18 36.53 -15.44
N LEU A 14 -12.96 35.52 -16.29
CA LEU A 14 -11.70 35.31 -17.00
C LEU A 14 -11.41 36.51 -17.90
N GLY A 15 -10.27 37.17 -17.67
CA GLY A 15 -9.74 38.22 -18.52
C GLY A 15 -8.21 38.13 -18.61
N ARG A 16 -7.73 37.72 -19.79
CA ARG A 16 -6.31 37.70 -20.19
C ARG A 16 -5.79 39.13 -20.35
N HIS A 17 -4.58 39.43 -19.85
CA HIS A 17 -3.52 40.25 -20.49
C HIS A 17 -2.34 40.54 -19.52
N PRO A 18 -1.15 40.97 -20.02
CA PRO A 18 0.12 40.29 -19.74
C PRO A 18 1.03 40.99 -18.71
N ALA A 19 2.07 40.24 -18.33
CA ALA A 19 3.16 40.63 -17.43
C ALA A 19 3.83 41.97 -17.79
N ARG A 20 3.93 42.87 -16.80
CA ARG A 20 4.86 44.01 -16.82
C ARG A 20 6.10 43.65 -16.01
N PHE A 21 7.17 43.34 -16.74
CA PHE A 21 8.55 43.47 -16.32
C PHE A 21 8.86 44.95 -16.03
N GLN A 22 9.32 45.27 -14.82
CA GLN A 22 10.10 46.49 -14.59
C GLN A 22 11.58 46.14 -14.68
N ARG A 23 12.22 46.61 -15.76
CA ARG A 23 13.66 46.60 -15.97
C ARG A 23 14.26 47.85 -15.30
N THR A 24 15.20 47.67 -14.39
CA THR A 24 16.16 48.70 -13.99
C THR A 24 17.33 48.70 -14.99
N PRO A 25 17.89 49.87 -15.36
CA PRO A 25 18.84 49.96 -16.47
C PRO A 25 20.27 49.59 -16.02
N LEU A 26 20.86 48.67 -16.77
CA LEU A 26 22.31 48.45 -16.84
C LEU A 26 22.93 49.65 -17.59
N LEU A 27 23.83 50.39 -16.94
CA LEU A 27 24.80 51.24 -17.63
C LEU A 27 26.12 50.47 -17.76
N LEU A 28 26.31 49.88 -18.95
CA LEU A 28 27.64 49.60 -19.48
C LEU A 28 28.22 50.91 -20.01
N HIS A 29 29.41 51.29 -19.53
CA HIS A 29 30.30 52.18 -20.24
C HIS A 29 31.63 51.44 -20.40
N SER A 30 31.96 51.12 -21.65
CA SER A 30 33.29 50.68 -22.08
C SER A 30 34.00 51.86 -22.78
N PRO A 31 35.33 51.91 -22.79
CA PRO A 31 36.10 53.15 -22.95
C PRO A 31 36.51 53.42 -24.41
N ASN A 32 36.68 54.70 -24.75
CA ASN A 32 37.39 55.25 -25.91
C ASN A 32 37.63 56.74 -25.60
N HIS A 33 38.68 57.43 -26.04
CA HIS A 33 40.08 57.17 -26.31
C HIS A 33 40.71 58.59 -26.35
N GLU A 34 42.05 58.68 -26.29
CA GLU A 34 42.86 59.85 -26.69
C GLU A 34 43.09 61.03 -25.71
N ALA A 35 44.33 61.03 -25.21
CA ALA A 35 45.35 62.07 -25.39
C ALA A 35 44.99 63.53 -25.08
N GLN A 36 45.67 64.09 -24.06
CA GLN A 36 46.73 65.07 -24.31
C GLN A 36 47.58 65.34 -23.06
N SER A 37 48.87 65.43 -23.31
CA SER A 37 49.96 65.74 -22.41
C SER A 37 49.91 67.17 -21.87
N ALA A 38 50.25 67.38 -20.59
CA ALA A 38 51.03 68.54 -20.15
C ALA A 38 51.60 68.37 -18.73
N LYS A 39 52.92 68.17 -18.70
CA LYS A 39 53.92 68.77 -17.80
C LYS A 39 53.57 68.99 -16.32
N SER A 40 54.20 68.15 -15.50
CA SER A 40 54.99 68.47 -14.30
C SER A 40 54.78 69.83 -13.61
N GLN A 41 54.23 69.79 -12.39
CA GLN A 41 54.77 70.55 -11.26
C GLN A 41 54.81 69.65 -10.03
N ARG A 42 56.02 69.41 -9.53
CA ARG A 42 56.26 68.86 -8.20
C ARG A 42 55.97 69.96 -7.18
N SER A 43 55.05 69.72 -6.25
CA SER A 43 55.05 70.36 -4.95
C SER A 43 54.64 69.35 -3.87
N ASN A 44 55.45 69.30 -2.81
CA ASN A 44 55.38 68.38 -1.69
C ASN A 44 54.01 68.39 -0.98
N THR A 45 53.41 67.23 -0.74
CA THR A 45 52.51 66.96 0.40
C THR A 45 52.53 65.46 0.75
N ASP A 46 53.56 65.02 1.47
CA ASP A 46 53.73 63.64 1.98
C ASP A 46 52.89 63.36 3.26
N ASP A 47 51.99 64.28 3.63
CA ASP A 47 51.12 64.17 4.83
C ASP A 47 49.63 63.92 4.52
N GLY A 48 49.16 64.15 3.29
CA GLY A 48 47.77 63.91 2.89
C GLY A 48 47.45 62.43 2.60
N ASP A 49 48.40 61.72 1.99
CA ASP A 49 48.21 60.33 1.53
C ASP A 49 48.20 59.33 2.71
N LYS A 50 48.93 59.61 3.80
CA LYS A 50 48.87 58.80 5.04
C LYS A 50 47.58 59.01 5.82
N GLN A 51 47.03 60.23 5.82
CA GLN A 51 45.81 60.55 6.55
C GLN A 51 44.56 60.02 5.83
N GLU A 52 44.53 60.04 4.49
CA GLU A 52 43.47 59.42 3.70
C GLU A 52 43.56 57.88 3.68
N ARG A 53 44.76 57.30 3.60
CA ARG A 53 44.95 55.84 3.78
C ARG A 53 44.55 55.36 5.16
N SER A 54 44.75 56.16 6.22
CA SER A 54 44.32 55.84 7.59
C SER A 54 42.80 55.90 7.76
N LYS A 55 42.14 56.90 7.16
CA LYS A 55 40.66 57.00 7.15
C LYS A 55 40.00 55.91 6.31
N PHE A 56 40.59 55.57 5.16
CA PHE A 56 40.16 54.47 4.31
C PHE A 56 40.40 53.11 4.98
N ALA A 57 41.56 52.91 5.62
CA ALA A 57 41.83 51.69 6.37
C ALA A 57 40.86 51.53 7.55
N ARG A 58 40.52 52.62 8.26
CA ARG A 58 39.50 52.61 9.32
C ARG A 58 38.10 52.31 8.79
N SER A 59 37.67 52.91 7.68
CA SER A 59 36.35 52.63 7.11
C SER A 59 36.24 51.21 6.55
N VAL A 60 37.31 50.68 5.95
CA VAL A 60 37.40 49.26 5.54
C VAL A 60 37.44 48.33 6.75
N LEU A 61 38.13 48.70 7.83
CA LEU A 61 38.14 47.94 9.08
C LEU A 61 36.75 47.94 9.75
N GLU A 62 36.08 49.09 9.81
CA GLU A 62 34.72 49.21 10.35
C GLU A 62 33.71 48.42 9.51
N GLY A 63 33.76 48.56 8.18
CA GLY A 63 32.91 47.81 7.26
C GLY A 63 33.15 46.30 7.33
N SER A 64 34.42 45.86 7.41
CA SER A 64 34.76 44.44 7.58
C SER A 64 34.38 43.90 8.95
N THR A 65 34.46 44.71 10.01
CA THR A 65 34.02 44.32 11.36
C THR A 65 32.50 44.14 11.41
N VAL A 66 31.73 45.05 10.80
CA VAL A 66 30.27 44.91 10.68
C VAL A 66 29.89 43.68 9.85
N ALA A 67 30.60 43.43 8.75
CA ALA A 67 30.39 42.23 7.93
C ALA A 67 30.71 40.94 8.71
N LEU A 68 31.79 40.92 9.49
CA LEU A 68 32.16 39.78 10.33
C LEU A 68 31.16 39.54 11.47
N ILE A 69 30.69 40.59 12.15
CA ILE A 69 29.66 40.47 13.18
C ILE A 69 28.35 39.96 12.57
N SER A 70 27.99 40.43 11.39
CA SER A 70 26.79 39.98 10.67
C SER A 70 26.90 38.52 10.26
N LEU A 71 28.05 38.11 9.71
CA LEU A 71 28.31 36.71 9.33
C LEU A 71 28.34 35.79 10.56
N PHE A 72 28.94 36.26 11.66
CA PHE A 72 28.98 35.52 12.92
C PHE A 72 27.60 35.38 13.55
N GLY A 73 26.79 36.44 13.55
CA GLY A 73 25.39 36.42 14.00
C GLY A 73 24.53 35.48 13.16
N LEU A 74 24.70 35.48 11.83
CA LEU A 74 24.04 34.53 10.93
C LEU A 74 24.48 33.09 11.19
N GLY A 75 25.78 32.86 11.39
CA GLY A 75 26.33 31.54 11.69
C GLY A 75 25.80 30.97 13.01
N LEU A 76 25.81 31.78 14.07
CA LEU A 76 25.24 31.40 15.37
C LEU A 76 23.73 31.19 15.31
N GLY A 77 23.00 32.09 14.63
CA GLY A 77 21.56 31.97 14.42
C GLY A 77 21.19 30.69 13.67
N GLY A 78 21.91 30.38 12.58
CA GLY A 78 21.74 29.13 11.83
C GLY A 78 22.05 27.88 12.65
N TYR A 79 23.11 27.91 13.47
CA TYR A 79 23.45 26.80 14.36
C TYR A 79 22.39 26.58 15.45
N ALA A 80 21.95 27.65 16.12
CA ALA A 80 20.91 27.60 17.14
C ALA A 80 19.57 27.09 16.56
N TYR A 81 19.19 27.58 15.37
CA TYR A 81 18.02 27.10 14.65
C TYR A 81 18.15 25.61 14.30
N SER A 82 19.31 25.15 13.81
CA SER A 82 19.53 23.74 13.49
C SER A 82 19.37 22.83 14.71
N LEU A 83 19.91 23.23 15.87
CA LEU A 83 19.74 22.49 17.12
C LEU A 83 18.29 22.48 17.60
N PHE A 84 17.61 23.63 17.54
CA PHE A 84 16.20 23.74 17.87
C PHE A 84 15.35 22.85 16.97
N TYR A 85 15.54 22.92 15.65
CA TYR A 85 14.84 22.11 14.66
C TYR A 85 15.01 20.61 14.92
N LYS A 86 16.24 20.14 15.11
CA LYS A 86 16.52 18.73 15.43
C LYS A 86 15.80 18.26 16.70
N ARG A 87 15.76 19.10 17.74
CA ARG A 87 15.04 18.79 18.98
C ARG A 87 13.53 18.77 18.77
N THR A 88 12.99 19.71 18.01
CA THR A 88 11.55 19.80 17.70
C THR A 88 11.09 18.58 16.91
N VAL A 89 11.82 18.18 15.86
CA VAL A 89 11.53 16.98 15.07
C VAL A 89 11.53 15.72 15.96
N ALA A 90 12.56 15.54 16.79
CA ALA A 90 12.61 14.41 17.70
C ALA A 90 11.43 14.39 18.68
N LYS A 91 11.00 15.57 19.16
CA LYS A 91 9.85 15.71 20.07
C LYS A 91 8.51 15.43 19.36
N LYS A 92 8.34 15.86 18.11
CA LYS A 92 7.15 15.54 17.30
C LYS A 92 7.01 14.02 17.13
N ILE A 93 8.09 13.35 16.69
CA ILE A 93 8.11 11.89 16.59
C ILE A 93 7.84 11.24 17.96
N GLU A 94 8.46 11.70 19.04
CA GLU A 94 8.19 11.15 20.38
C GLU A 94 6.71 11.28 20.78
N ASN A 95 6.06 12.41 20.45
CA ASN A 95 4.64 12.63 20.69
C ASN A 95 3.75 11.72 19.83
N ALA A 96 4.17 11.37 18.61
CA ALA A 96 3.43 10.45 17.75
C ALA A 96 3.26 9.06 18.39
N PHE A 97 4.22 8.64 19.22
CA PHE A 97 4.20 7.37 19.97
C PHE A 97 3.72 7.52 21.43
N ALA A 98 3.22 8.70 21.82
CA ALA A 98 2.67 8.92 23.16
C ALA A 98 1.32 8.22 23.32
N THR A 99 0.87 8.07 24.57
CA THR A 99 -0.43 7.47 24.88
C THR A 99 -1.58 8.23 24.20
N GLY A 100 -2.55 7.48 23.68
CA GLY A 100 -3.62 7.99 22.85
C GLY A 100 -3.41 7.62 21.38
N TYR A 101 -4.35 8.04 20.54
CA TYR A 101 -4.34 7.71 19.13
C TYR A 101 -3.95 8.93 18.30
N SER A 102 -3.12 8.74 17.28
CA SER A 102 -2.86 9.72 16.23
C SER A 102 -4.14 10.08 15.47
N SER A 103 -4.15 11.15 14.67
CA SER A 103 -5.33 11.54 13.89
C SER A 103 -5.83 10.44 12.96
N GLN A 104 -4.92 9.65 12.37
CA GLN A 104 -5.28 8.53 11.49
C GLN A 104 -5.83 7.34 12.29
N GLU A 105 -5.17 6.98 13.39
CA GLU A 105 -5.66 5.93 14.29
C GLU A 105 -7.01 6.34 14.89
N ARG A 106 -7.21 7.60 15.25
CA ARG A 106 -8.51 8.16 15.67
C ARG A 106 -9.55 8.12 14.57
N VAL A 107 -9.22 8.21 13.30
CA VAL A 107 -10.22 8.05 12.22
C VAL A 107 -10.53 6.57 12.00
N VAL A 108 -9.52 5.70 12.09
CA VAL A 108 -9.66 4.26 11.94
C VAL A 108 -10.44 3.65 13.12
N LEU A 109 -10.14 4.08 14.34
CA LEU A 109 -10.87 3.77 15.58
C LEU A 109 -12.15 4.62 15.71
N GLY A 110 -12.18 5.80 15.07
CA GLY A 110 -13.27 6.79 15.10
C GLY A 110 -14.23 6.73 13.93
N ARG A 111 -14.39 5.54 13.33
CA ARG A 111 -15.76 5.07 13.03
C ARG A 111 -16.60 4.86 14.31
N ILE A 112 -16.01 5.14 15.48
CA ILE A 112 -16.68 5.48 16.73
C ILE A 112 -16.41 6.96 17.06
N SER A 113 -17.39 7.78 16.68
CA SER A 113 -17.53 9.24 16.75
C SER A 113 -16.76 10.01 17.83
N TYR A 114 -16.20 11.16 17.42
CA TYR A 114 -15.92 12.29 18.30
C TYR A 114 -17.19 12.65 19.11
N GLY A 115 -17.10 12.61 20.43
CA GLY A 115 -18.05 13.28 21.34
C GLY A 115 -19.26 12.46 21.83
N THR A 116 -19.22 11.12 21.78
CA THR A 116 -20.29 10.30 22.39
C THR A 116 -19.83 9.70 23.71
N GLU A 117 -20.75 9.60 24.67
CA GLU A 117 -20.53 9.04 26.01
C GLU A 117 -19.77 7.70 25.95
N PRO A 118 -18.88 7.40 26.92
CA PRO A 118 -18.03 6.20 26.92
C PRO A 118 -18.82 4.89 26.81
N GLU A 119 -20.08 4.87 27.26
CA GLU A 119 -20.97 3.71 27.13
C GLU A 119 -21.35 3.39 25.68
N LYS A 120 -21.64 4.41 24.86
CA LYS A 120 -21.96 4.25 23.43
C LYS A 120 -20.74 3.79 22.63
N ILE A 121 -19.54 4.20 23.06
CA ILE A 121 -18.28 3.72 22.48
C ILE A 121 -18.16 2.21 22.70
N GLN A 122 -18.37 1.77 23.95
CA GLN A 122 -18.30 0.36 24.30
C GLN A 122 -19.35 -0.48 23.55
N GLU A 123 -20.56 0.03 23.37
CA GLU A 123 -21.61 -0.65 22.58
C GLU A 123 -21.23 -0.81 21.10
N ILE A 124 -20.64 0.23 20.48
CA ILE A 124 -20.20 0.15 19.07
C ILE A 124 -19.04 -0.83 18.92
N VAL A 125 -18.08 -0.82 19.85
CA VAL A 125 -16.98 -1.80 19.89
C VAL A 125 -17.57 -3.22 20.00
N GLU A 126 -18.46 -3.48 20.95
CA GLU A 126 -19.05 -4.80 21.13
C GLU A 126 -19.86 -5.27 19.90
N ARG A 127 -20.45 -4.32 19.16
CA ARG A 127 -21.14 -4.60 17.91
C ARG A 127 -20.19 -4.90 16.75
N GLU A 128 -18.99 -4.33 16.74
CA GLU A 128 -17.98 -4.57 15.70
C GLU A 128 -17.11 -5.80 16.00
N TYR A 129 -16.79 -6.06 17.27
CA TYR A 129 -15.88 -7.11 17.74
C TYR A 129 -16.62 -8.23 18.48
N TRP A 130 -17.67 -8.77 17.87
CA TRP A 130 -18.55 -9.78 18.49
C TRP A 130 -18.06 -11.22 18.38
N VAL A 131 -17.02 -11.50 17.58
CA VAL A 131 -16.47 -12.86 17.37
C VAL A 131 -15.10 -12.99 18.02
N PRO A 132 -14.91 -13.89 19.01
CA PRO A 132 -13.60 -14.13 19.59
C PRO A 132 -12.68 -14.85 18.59
N ARG A 133 -11.39 -14.54 18.66
CA ARG A 133 -10.38 -15.03 17.73
C ARG A 133 -9.28 -15.79 18.47
N ALA A 134 -8.86 -16.91 17.92
CA ALA A 134 -7.79 -17.73 18.50
C ALA A 134 -6.45 -16.97 18.49
N GLU A 135 -6.22 -16.17 17.45
CA GLU A 135 -4.99 -15.40 17.25
C GLU A 135 -4.92 -14.13 18.13
N GLN A 136 -5.99 -13.78 18.86
CA GLN A 136 -6.06 -12.51 19.60
C GLN A 136 -5.00 -12.42 20.69
N GLU A 137 -4.72 -13.51 21.42
CA GLU A 137 -3.72 -13.51 22.48
C GLU A 137 -2.31 -13.25 21.93
N ASP A 138 -1.96 -13.87 20.81
CA ASP A 138 -0.69 -13.66 20.14
C ASP A 138 -0.54 -12.19 19.68
N ILE A 139 -1.59 -11.64 19.06
CA ILE A 139 -1.60 -10.24 18.61
C ILE A 139 -1.54 -9.28 19.81
N ASP A 140 -2.27 -9.56 20.90
CA ASP A 140 -2.21 -8.76 22.14
C ASP A 140 -0.79 -8.76 22.72
N ASN A 141 -0.09 -9.90 22.71
CA ASN A 141 1.28 -10.03 23.21
C ASN A 141 2.29 -9.27 22.34
N VAL A 142 2.09 -9.24 21.02
CA VAL A 142 2.89 -8.42 20.08
C VAL A 142 2.65 -6.94 20.33
N VAL A 143 1.38 -6.51 20.32
CA VAL A 143 1.01 -5.09 20.41
C VAL A 143 1.35 -4.49 21.77
N SER A 144 1.27 -5.28 22.86
CA SER A 144 1.68 -4.84 24.19
C SER A 144 3.20 -4.75 24.40
N GLY A 145 4.01 -5.23 23.46
CA GLY A 145 5.47 -5.25 23.56
C GLY A 145 6.02 -6.34 24.49
N LYS A 146 5.21 -7.36 24.81
CA LYS A 146 5.67 -8.56 25.52
C LYS A 146 6.50 -9.45 24.60
N ALA A 147 6.07 -9.61 23.35
CA ALA A 147 6.86 -10.30 22.34
C ALA A 147 7.98 -9.36 21.84
N ARG A 148 9.23 -9.81 21.92
CA ARG A 148 10.43 -9.02 21.62
C ARG A 148 11.33 -9.77 20.64
N GLY A 149 12.24 -9.04 19.99
CA GLY A 149 13.26 -9.64 19.14
C GLY A 149 12.78 -10.08 17.75
N ARG A 150 11.53 -9.78 17.37
CA ARG A 150 10.91 -10.24 16.13
C ARG A 150 10.10 -9.14 15.47
N TYR A 151 9.91 -9.26 14.15
CA TYR A 151 8.87 -8.53 13.43
C TYR A 151 7.89 -9.54 12.83
N TYR A 152 6.69 -9.08 12.47
CA TYR A 152 5.56 -9.96 12.21
C TYR A 152 4.97 -9.69 10.83
N LEU A 153 4.62 -10.76 10.13
CA LEU A 153 3.74 -10.72 8.97
C LEU A 153 2.41 -11.38 9.34
N VAL A 154 1.36 -10.57 9.45
CA VAL A 154 -0.01 -11.03 9.66
C VAL A 154 -0.64 -11.23 8.28
N ILE A 155 -0.80 -12.49 7.89
CA ILE A 155 -1.31 -12.89 6.57
C ILE A 155 -2.62 -13.66 6.69
N GLY A 156 -3.48 -13.53 5.70
CA GLY A 156 -4.74 -14.28 5.61
C GLY A 156 -5.66 -13.62 4.60
N GLU A 157 -6.78 -14.23 4.28
CA GLU A 157 -7.62 -13.74 3.19
C GLU A 157 -8.22 -12.36 3.45
N ARG A 158 -8.68 -11.72 2.37
CA ARG A 158 -9.47 -10.51 2.46
C ARG A 158 -10.72 -10.75 3.30
N GLY A 159 -10.90 -9.90 4.30
CA GLY A 159 -12.08 -9.93 5.16
C GLY A 159 -12.06 -10.96 6.30
N THR A 160 -10.90 -11.56 6.62
CA THR A 160 -10.72 -12.44 7.79
C THR A 160 -10.60 -11.70 9.12
N GLY A 161 -10.41 -10.38 9.12
CA GLY A 161 -10.38 -9.54 10.33
C GLY A 161 -9.00 -9.15 10.86
N LYS A 162 -7.93 -9.27 10.08
CA LYS A 162 -6.55 -8.88 10.47
C LYS A 162 -6.45 -7.48 11.08
N ARG A 163 -7.03 -6.48 10.42
CA ARG A 163 -7.09 -5.10 10.92
C ARG A 163 -7.90 -5.01 12.22
N ALA A 164 -9.01 -5.74 12.33
CA ALA A 164 -9.82 -5.74 13.54
C ALA A 164 -9.05 -6.31 14.75
N LEU A 165 -8.30 -7.41 14.57
CA LEU A 165 -7.43 -7.98 15.59
C LEU A 165 -6.42 -6.95 16.14
N LEU A 166 -5.76 -6.21 15.23
CA LEU A 166 -4.77 -5.20 15.59
C LEU A 166 -5.40 -4.02 16.33
N LEU A 167 -6.55 -3.52 15.86
CA LEU A 167 -7.23 -2.40 16.51
C LEU A 167 -7.72 -2.74 17.92
N GLU A 168 -8.24 -3.96 18.13
CA GLU A 168 -8.65 -4.41 19.45
C GLU A 168 -7.45 -4.52 20.42
N ALA A 169 -6.32 -5.02 19.92
CA ALA A 169 -5.10 -5.07 20.72
C ALA A 169 -4.54 -3.67 21.04
N MET A 170 -4.57 -2.75 20.08
CA MET A 170 -4.20 -1.34 20.28
C MET A 170 -5.09 -0.67 21.34
N ARG A 171 -6.40 -1.01 21.34
CA ARG A 171 -7.37 -0.50 22.31
C ARG A 171 -7.01 -0.87 23.74
N LYS A 172 -6.62 -2.13 23.98
CA LYS A 172 -6.21 -2.63 25.30
C LYS A 172 -5.01 -1.91 25.88
N VAL A 173 -4.15 -1.34 25.03
CA VAL A 173 -2.96 -0.57 25.45
C VAL A 173 -3.10 0.94 25.25
N ASN A 174 -4.31 1.41 24.89
CA ASN A 174 -4.62 2.82 24.67
C ASN A 174 -3.65 3.53 23.70
N GLY A 175 -3.23 2.83 22.63
CA GLY A 175 -2.31 3.37 21.62
C GLY A 175 -0.86 3.62 22.09
N ASP A 176 -0.50 3.23 23.32
CA ASP A 176 0.81 3.57 23.90
C ASP A 176 1.99 2.99 23.11
N GLY A 177 2.78 3.86 22.46
CA GLY A 177 3.97 3.45 21.70
C GLY A 177 3.69 2.87 20.34
N ILE A 178 2.55 3.19 19.74
CA ILE A 178 2.12 2.65 18.47
C ILE A 178 2.09 3.75 17.42
N ALA A 179 2.58 3.44 16.22
CA ALA A 179 2.30 4.20 15.01
C ALA A 179 1.76 3.26 13.94
N MET A 180 0.59 3.58 13.40
CA MET A 180 -0.05 2.81 12.33
C MET A 180 -0.19 3.61 11.03
N LEU A 181 0.08 2.97 9.91
CA LEU A 181 -0.17 3.50 8.57
C LEU A 181 -0.71 2.43 7.61
N GLU A 182 -1.34 2.89 6.52
CA GLU A 182 -1.79 2.04 5.42
C GLU A 182 -0.85 2.17 4.22
N ALA A 183 -0.40 1.04 3.70
CA ALA A 183 0.37 0.96 2.46
C ALA A 183 -0.43 1.51 1.26
N HIS A 184 0.29 1.90 0.22
CA HIS A 184 -0.26 2.48 -0.99
C HIS A 184 0.64 2.15 -2.19
N ASN A 185 0.07 2.09 -3.38
CA ASN A 185 0.81 1.80 -4.61
C ASN A 185 1.73 2.97 -5.03
N ASP A 186 1.32 4.20 -4.75
CA ASP A 186 2.10 5.42 -4.96
C ASP A 186 3.02 5.73 -3.76
N LEU A 187 4.32 5.85 -4.05
CA LEU A 187 5.36 6.17 -3.09
C LEU A 187 5.21 7.54 -2.42
N GLU A 188 4.69 8.54 -3.14
CA GLU A 188 4.47 9.88 -2.56
C GLU A 188 3.35 9.86 -1.52
N VAL A 189 2.30 9.10 -1.82
CA VAL A 189 1.20 8.87 -0.87
C VAL A 189 1.70 8.08 0.33
N PHE A 190 2.51 7.04 0.12
CA PHE A 190 3.12 6.29 1.22
C PHE A 190 4.02 7.19 2.08
N ARG A 191 4.90 7.98 1.47
CA ARG A 191 5.74 8.98 2.15
C ARG A 191 4.91 9.89 3.03
N THR A 192 3.85 10.47 2.48
CA THR A 192 2.94 11.37 3.21
C THR A 192 2.25 10.66 4.39
N ARG A 193 1.78 9.41 4.20
CA ARG A 193 1.14 8.63 5.27
C ARG A 193 2.13 8.27 6.38
N LEU A 194 3.35 7.88 6.03
CA LEU A 194 4.43 7.64 6.98
C LEU A 194 4.72 8.89 7.80
N GLY A 195 4.95 10.04 7.14
CA GLY A 195 5.19 11.31 7.83
C GLY A 195 4.08 11.64 8.82
N LYS A 196 2.81 11.50 8.44
CA LYS A 196 1.68 11.72 9.35
C LYS A 196 1.61 10.71 10.50
N ALA A 197 1.97 9.45 10.27
CA ALA A 197 1.93 8.41 11.30
C ALA A 197 2.99 8.61 12.39
N ILE A 198 4.15 9.16 12.02
CA ILE A 198 5.25 9.43 12.97
C ILE A 198 5.45 10.94 13.25
N ASP A 199 4.50 11.79 12.88
CA ASP A 199 4.56 13.26 13.02
C ASP A 199 5.89 13.87 12.49
N TYR A 200 6.24 13.52 11.26
CA TYR A 200 7.46 13.96 10.57
C TYR A 200 7.12 14.72 9.28
N GLU A 201 7.52 15.99 9.19
CA GLU A 201 7.48 16.74 7.92
C GLU A 201 8.81 16.61 7.19
N PHE A 202 8.76 16.17 5.93
CA PHE A 202 9.96 15.84 5.16
C PHE A 202 10.80 17.07 4.81
N HIS A 203 10.16 18.19 4.45
CA HIS A 203 10.82 19.47 4.12
C HIS A 203 9.97 20.73 4.39
N GLU A 204 8.70 20.58 4.77
CA GLU A 204 7.76 21.72 4.90
C GLU A 204 8.15 22.69 6.04
N ASP A 205 8.81 22.18 7.08
CA ASP A 205 9.20 22.95 8.27
C ASP A 205 10.65 23.50 8.24
N TYR A 206 11.45 23.15 7.23
CA TYR A 206 12.86 23.56 7.17
C TYR A 206 13.04 24.93 6.49
N ILE A 207 13.15 25.97 7.31
CA ILE A 207 13.31 27.39 6.90
C ILE A 207 14.67 27.64 6.21
N GLY A 208 15.60 26.68 6.20
CA GLY A 208 16.93 26.86 5.59
C GLY A 208 16.93 27.22 4.10
N GLY A 209 15.81 27.02 3.40
CA GLY A 209 15.60 27.53 2.04
C GLY A 209 15.67 29.07 1.92
N LEU A 210 15.33 29.81 2.98
CA LEU A 210 15.43 31.29 3.01
C LEU A 210 16.88 31.80 2.97
N PHE A 211 17.86 30.98 3.34
CA PHE A 211 19.28 31.35 3.36
C PHE A 211 20.08 30.83 2.15
N SER A 212 19.41 30.28 1.12
CA SER A 212 20.08 29.58 0.01
C SER A 212 21.06 28.49 0.47
N ILE A 213 20.98 28.07 1.74
CA ILE A 213 21.62 26.87 2.24
C ILE A 213 20.84 25.75 1.56
N ARG A 214 21.44 25.20 0.50
CA ARG A 214 20.83 24.10 -0.25
C ARG A 214 20.37 23.06 0.76
N GLY A 215 19.05 22.89 0.86
CA GLY A 215 18.49 21.70 1.47
C GLY A 215 19.06 20.46 0.76
N PRO A 216 18.97 19.27 1.37
CA PRO A 216 19.25 18.05 0.62
C PRO A 216 18.44 18.13 -0.69
N ARG A 217 19.10 18.00 -1.85
CA ARG A 217 18.51 18.00 -3.20
C ARG A 217 17.14 17.30 -3.21
N ASP A 218 16.22 17.74 -4.08
CA ASP A 218 14.97 17.04 -4.44
C ASP A 218 15.17 15.52 -4.31
N SER A 219 14.80 14.99 -3.13
CA SER A 219 15.09 13.60 -2.79
C SER A 219 13.95 12.78 -3.36
N SER A 220 14.30 11.63 -3.92
CA SER A 220 13.28 10.66 -4.28
C SER A 220 12.46 10.30 -3.02
N PRO A 221 11.17 9.95 -3.17
CA PRO A 221 10.32 9.58 -2.04
C PRO A 221 10.94 8.48 -1.16
N LEU A 222 11.66 7.53 -1.77
CA LEU A 222 12.39 6.47 -1.06
C LEU A 222 13.45 7.01 -0.11
N LEU A 223 14.26 8.00 -0.55
CA LEU A 223 15.28 8.61 0.31
C LEU A 223 14.66 9.40 1.46
N ASP A 224 13.54 10.05 1.21
CA ASP A 224 12.78 10.76 2.24
C ASP A 224 12.20 9.80 3.28
N ILE A 225 11.59 8.70 2.84
CA ILE A 225 11.12 7.61 3.70
C ILE A 225 12.28 7.10 4.57
N GLU A 226 13.41 6.77 3.95
CA GLU A 226 14.59 6.26 4.66
C GLU A 226 15.11 7.27 5.71
N ARG A 227 15.12 8.57 5.40
CA ARG A 227 15.48 9.62 6.38
C ARG A 227 14.51 9.68 7.55
N ALA A 228 13.21 9.58 7.29
CA ALA A 228 12.18 9.58 8.33
C ALA A 228 12.34 8.38 9.27
N LEU A 229 12.54 7.18 8.70
CA LEU A 229 12.81 5.96 9.49
C LEU A 229 14.10 6.08 10.33
N ASN A 230 15.15 6.70 9.79
CA ASN A 230 16.38 6.98 10.54
C ASN A 230 16.16 7.96 11.72
N GLN A 231 15.30 8.97 11.59
CA GLN A 231 14.98 9.87 12.71
C GLN A 231 14.12 9.16 13.76
N MET A 232 13.16 8.35 13.31
CA MET A 232 12.36 7.51 14.19
C MET A 232 13.24 6.54 14.99
N GLU A 233 14.24 5.91 14.37
CA GLU A 233 15.18 5.00 15.04
C GLU A 233 15.95 5.68 16.18
N LYS A 234 16.39 6.93 15.98
CA LYS A 234 17.04 7.73 17.04
C LYS A 234 16.11 7.99 18.21
N VAL A 235 14.84 8.27 17.95
CA VAL A 235 13.82 8.46 18.97
C VAL A 235 13.53 7.13 19.68
N ALA A 236 13.42 6.03 18.94
CA ALA A 236 13.24 4.68 19.48
C ALA A 236 14.37 4.31 20.45
N LEU A 237 15.63 4.60 20.12
CA LEU A 237 16.78 4.40 21.02
C LEU A 237 16.64 5.18 22.34
N SER A 238 16.18 6.43 22.27
CA SER A 238 15.96 7.28 23.44
C SER A 238 14.79 6.80 24.29
N LEU A 239 13.69 6.41 23.64
CA LEU A 239 12.48 5.92 24.30
C LEU A 239 12.67 4.53 24.89
N ARG A 240 13.46 3.65 24.26
CA ARG A 240 13.75 2.31 24.78
C ARG A 240 14.36 2.38 26.18
N LYS A 241 15.30 3.31 26.41
CA LYS A 241 15.91 3.56 27.73
C LYS A 241 14.90 4.04 28.78
N ARG A 242 13.89 4.82 28.37
CA ARG A 242 12.88 5.41 29.27
C ARG A 242 11.69 4.47 29.52
N ARG A 243 11.25 3.73 28.51
CA ARG A 243 10.03 2.90 28.52
C ARG A 243 10.28 1.42 28.82
N GLY A 244 11.49 0.91 28.59
CA GLY A 244 11.83 -0.50 28.82
C GLY A 244 11.15 -1.52 27.89
N LYS A 245 10.45 -1.04 26.85
CA LYS A 245 9.76 -1.84 25.81
C LYS A 245 9.97 -1.21 24.43
N PRO A 246 9.89 -1.99 23.33
CA PRO A 246 10.09 -1.45 21.98
C PRO A 246 8.90 -0.58 21.57
N LEU A 247 9.10 0.31 20.60
CA LEU A 247 7.99 0.94 19.88
C LEU A 247 7.33 -0.09 18.95
N LEU A 248 6.10 0.17 18.53
CA LEU A 248 5.37 -0.66 17.58
C LEU A 248 5.06 0.15 16.32
N MET A 249 5.43 -0.38 15.16
CA MET A 249 5.08 0.21 13.86
C MET A 249 4.22 -0.79 13.07
N ILE A 250 2.99 -0.41 12.76
CA ILE A 250 2.04 -1.24 12.01
C ILE A 250 1.89 -0.69 10.60
N ILE A 251 2.27 -1.47 9.59
CA ILE A 251 2.07 -1.15 8.17
C ILE A 251 1.04 -2.11 7.61
N ASN A 252 -0.18 -1.61 7.42
CA ASN A 252 -1.28 -2.40 6.92
C ASN A 252 -1.25 -2.51 5.39
N ASN A 253 -1.67 -3.66 4.88
CA ASN A 253 -1.95 -3.96 3.47
C ASN A 253 -0.74 -3.82 2.54
N ILE A 254 0.40 -4.37 2.92
CA ILE A 254 1.65 -4.29 2.12
C ILE A 254 1.54 -4.91 0.72
N HIS A 255 0.53 -5.75 0.46
CA HIS A 255 0.20 -6.23 -0.89
C HIS A 255 -0.23 -5.12 -1.86
N LEU A 256 -0.60 -3.94 -1.35
CA LEU A 256 -0.92 -2.77 -2.18
C LEU A 256 0.32 -2.06 -2.73
N PHE A 257 1.53 -2.41 -2.29
CA PHE A 257 2.73 -1.92 -2.95
C PHE A 257 2.73 -2.39 -4.40
N LYS A 258 3.04 -1.47 -5.30
CA LYS A 258 3.05 -1.76 -6.72
C LYS A 258 4.14 -2.79 -7.03
N ASP A 259 3.84 -3.75 -7.90
CA ASP A 259 4.81 -4.72 -8.38
C ASP A 259 5.76 -4.11 -9.45
N ASP A 260 6.23 -2.89 -9.21
CA ASP A 260 7.28 -2.24 -9.98
C ASP A 260 8.58 -2.14 -9.15
N GLU A 261 9.67 -1.76 -9.81
CA GLU A 261 10.98 -1.59 -9.16
C GLU A 261 10.90 -0.70 -7.92
N ALA A 262 10.11 0.37 -7.97
CA ALA A 262 10.03 1.34 -6.89
C ALA A 262 9.29 0.79 -5.66
N GLY A 263 8.17 0.08 -5.86
CA GLY A 263 7.44 -0.61 -4.80
C GLY A 263 8.22 -1.79 -4.21
N LYS A 264 8.96 -2.54 -5.04
CA LYS A 264 9.88 -3.60 -4.60
C LYS A 264 10.97 -3.06 -3.68
N HIS A 265 11.66 -2.00 -4.10
CA HIS A 265 12.67 -1.34 -3.27
C HIS A 265 12.09 -0.80 -1.96
N LEU A 266 10.87 -0.25 -1.96
CA LEU A 266 10.22 0.18 -0.73
C LEU A 266 10.03 -0.99 0.24
N LEU A 267 9.47 -2.11 -0.24
CA LEU A 267 9.25 -3.29 0.61
C LEU A 267 10.57 -3.84 1.17
N GLU A 268 11.64 -3.85 0.37
CA GLU A 268 12.98 -4.24 0.81
C GLU A 268 13.53 -3.32 1.90
N ILE A 269 13.44 -2.00 1.72
CA ILE A 269 13.87 -1.02 2.74
C ILE A 269 13.13 -1.24 4.06
N LEU A 270 11.80 -1.41 3.98
CA LEU A 270 10.97 -1.65 5.16
C LEU A 270 11.34 -2.97 5.86
N GLN A 271 11.61 -4.04 5.10
CA GLN A 271 12.03 -5.31 5.65
C GLN A 271 13.41 -5.23 6.30
N GLN A 272 14.40 -4.61 5.64
CA GLN A 272 15.75 -4.44 6.19
C GLN A 272 15.70 -3.66 7.51
N ARG A 273 14.88 -2.60 7.58
CA ARG A 273 14.66 -1.84 8.81
C ARG A 273 13.99 -2.69 9.89
N ALA A 274 12.97 -3.46 9.55
CA ALA A 274 12.31 -4.38 10.47
C ALA A 274 13.27 -5.43 11.05
N GLU A 275 14.16 -6.00 10.24
CA GLU A 275 15.20 -6.93 10.69
C GLU A 275 16.16 -6.29 11.71
N ILE A 276 16.67 -5.11 11.39
CA ILE A 276 17.61 -4.38 12.26
C ILE A 276 16.92 -3.99 13.58
N TRP A 277 15.69 -3.50 13.53
CA TRP A 277 14.97 -3.06 14.72
C TRP A 277 14.52 -4.22 15.60
N ALA A 278 14.11 -5.33 15.00
CA ALA A 278 13.78 -6.55 15.72
C ALA A 278 15.01 -7.08 16.47
N GLY A 279 16.16 -7.22 15.80
CA GLY A 279 17.39 -7.72 16.41
C GLY A 279 17.93 -6.86 17.58
N ASN A 280 17.62 -5.56 17.59
CA ASN A 280 18.02 -4.63 18.65
C ASN A 280 16.89 -4.30 19.65
N GLU A 281 15.72 -4.93 19.52
CA GLU A 281 14.52 -4.66 20.31
C GLU A 281 14.13 -3.17 20.40
N LEU A 282 14.30 -2.43 19.31
CA LEU A 282 13.99 -0.99 19.26
C LEU A 282 12.56 -0.73 18.80
N VAL A 283 12.18 -1.36 17.70
CA VAL A 283 10.86 -1.25 17.08
C VAL A 283 10.41 -2.65 16.67
N THR A 284 9.21 -3.02 17.07
CA THR A 284 8.52 -4.21 16.56
C THR A 284 7.69 -3.78 15.37
N THR A 285 8.03 -4.26 14.17
CA THR A 285 7.27 -3.97 12.95
C THR A 285 6.22 -5.05 12.73
N VAL A 286 5.00 -4.65 12.38
CA VAL A 286 3.91 -5.56 12.01
C VAL A 286 3.45 -5.19 10.60
N PHE A 287 3.69 -6.09 9.65
CA PHE A 287 3.15 -6.03 8.30
C PHE A 287 1.83 -6.79 8.25
N THR A 288 0.82 -6.26 7.55
CA THR A 288 -0.38 -7.05 7.20
C THR A 288 -0.50 -7.25 5.70
N SER A 289 -0.92 -8.44 5.30
CA SER A 289 -1.15 -8.75 3.89
C SER A 289 -2.34 -9.66 3.67
N ASP A 290 -2.99 -9.50 2.52
CA ASP A 290 -4.08 -10.34 2.06
C ASP A 290 -3.60 -11.37 1.03
N GLU A 291 -2.42 -11.15 0.44
CA GLU A 291 -1.91 -11.89 -0.72
C GLU A 291 -0.59 -12.60 -0.41
N PHE A 292 -0.43 -13.80 -0.97
CA PHE A 292 0.68 -14.69 -0.67
C PHE A 292 2.03 -14.21 -1.22
N TRP A 293 2.04 -13.45 -2.32
CA TRP A 293 3.29 -12.98 -2.94
C TRP A 293 4.15 -12.19 -1.95
N THR A 294 3.53 -11.50 -0.99
CA THR A 294 4.25 -10.77 0.06
C THR A 294 5.05 -11.68 0.98
N LEU A 295 4.51 -12.85 1.34
CA LEU A 295 5.22 -13.86 2.12
C LEU A 295 6.37 -14.44 1.29
N GLU A 296 6.12 -14.81 0.04
CA GLU A 296 7.14 -15.33 -0.87
C GLU A 296 8.30 -14.34 -1.05
N ARG A 297 7.99 -13.05 -1.16
CA ARG A 297 8.99 -11.98 -1.33
C ARG A 297 9.82 -11.71 -0.09
N LEU A 298 9.21 -11.78 1.10
CA LEU A 298 9.89 -11.49 2.37
C LEU A 298 10.71 -12.69 2.86
N THR A 299 10.28 -13.92 2.57
CA THR A 299 10.91 -15.16 3.09
C THR A 299 12.43 -15.25 2.88
N PRO A 300 13.01 -14.91 1.71
CA PRO A 300 14.46 -15.03 1.47
C PRO A 300 15.35 -14.21 2.43
N HIS A 301 14.82 -13.13 3.01
CA HIS A 301 15.58 -12.23 3.90
C HIS A 301 15.03 -12.23 5.33
N ALA A 302 14.16 -13.18 5.66
CA ALA A 302 13.47 -13.28 6.94
C ALA A 302 14.28 -14.06 7.99
N THR A 303 15.11 -13.35 8.77
CA THR A 303 15.81 -13.94 9.92
C THR A 303 14.98 -13.83 11.20
N ASN A 304 14.40 -12.65 11.46
CA ASN A 304 13.61 -12.39 12.67
C ASN A 304 12.09 -12.28 12.40
N MET A 305 11.64 -12.69 11.21
CA MET A 305 10.23 -12.64 10.85
C MET A 305 9.45 -13.77 11.50
N ASN A 306 8.27 -13.47 12.04
CA ASN A 306 7.29 -14.47 12.43
C ASN A 306 5.99 -14.27 11.63
N VAL A 307 5.41 -15.37 11.15
CA VAL A 307 4.19 -15.34 10.34
C VAL A 307 3.00 -15.72 11.21
N ILE A 308 2.00 -14.84 11.29
CA ILE A 308 0.73 -15.11 11.96
C ILE A 308 -0.33 -15.28 10.86
N SER A 309 -0.82 -16.50 10.68
CA SER A 309 -1.87 -16.80 9.71
C SER A 309 -3.24 -16.63 10.36
N VAL A 310 -4.03 -15.68 9.85
CA VAL A 310 -5.39 -15.39 10.30
C VAL A 310 -6.38 -16.05 9.36
N ARG A 311 -7.03 -17.12 9.83
CA ARG A 311 -7.94 -17.94 9.01
C ARG A 311 -9.41 -17.61 9.27
N ASP A 312 -10.29 -18.29 8.55
CA ASP A 312 -11.72 -18.28 8.84
C ASP A 312 -12.03 -18.85 10.23
N VAL A 313 -13.09 -18.32 10.86
CA VAL A 313 -13.49 -18.71 12.21
C VAL A 313 -14.17 -20.09 12.22
N ARG A 314 -13.87 -20.91 13.24
CA ARG A 314 -14.43 -22.26 13.39
C ARG A 314 -15.95 -22.23 13.61
N LYS A 315 -16.65 -23.25 13.10
CA LYS A 315 -18.13 -23.41 13.19
C LYS A 315 -18.70 -23.18 14.59
N ASN A 316 -18.12 -23.82 15.61
CA ASN A 316 -18.62 -23.74 16.99
C ASN A 316 -18.60 -22.30 17.53
N VAL A 317 -17.54 -21.54 17.19
CA VAL A 317 -17.40 -20.15 17.60
C VAL A 317 -18.38 -19.27 16.82
N VAL A 318 -18.50 -19.49 15.50
CA VAL A 318 -19.41 -18.71 14.64
C VAL A 318 -20.87 -18.87 15.06
N THR A 319 -21.34 -20.12 15.23
CA THR A 319 -22.74 -20.41 15.58
C THR A 319 -23.09 -19.81 16.94
N THR A 320 -22.22 -19.97 17.94
CA THR A 320 -22.39 -19.37 19.27
C THR A 320 -22.45 -17.84 19.20
N ALA A 321 -21.48 -17.23 18.52
CA ALA A 321 -21.38 -15.78 18.44
C ALA A 321 -22.54 -15.17 17.64
N LEU A 322 -22.99 -15.82 16.55
CA LEU A 322 -24.12 -15.34 15.75
C LEU A 322 -25.42 -15.39 16.55
N LYS A 323 -25.64 -16.47 17.29
CA LYS A 323 -26.80 -16.62 18.18
C LYS A 323 -26.84 -15.51 19.22
N GLN A 324 -25.71 -15.25 19.88
CA GLN A 324 -25.59 -14.19 20.89
C GLN A 324 -25.80 -12.80 20.28
N TYR A 325 -25.21 -12.53 19.11
CA TYR A 325 -25.36 -11.26 18.41
C TYR A 325 -26.83 -11.00 18.05
N ARG A 326 -27.53 -12.01 17.50
CA ARG A 326 -28.93 -11.93 17.11
C ARG A 326 -29.87 -11.75 18.30
N ALA A 327 -29.64 -12.49 19.37
CA ALA A 327 -30.39 -12.32 20.60
C ALA A 327 -30.23 -10.90 21.17
N ARG A 328 -29.00 -10.37 21.15
CA ARG A 328 -28.68 -9.06 21.74
C ARG A 328 -29.18 -7.87 20.93
N TYR A 329 -28.98 -7.87 19.60
CA TYR A 329 -29.21 -6.70 18.76
C TYR A 329 -30.49 -6.78 17.92
N HIS A 330 -31.04 -7.98 17.73
CA HIS A 330 -32.26 -8.22 16.96
C HIS A 330 -33.40 -8.81 17.80
N ASN A 331 -33.17 -9.09 19.09
CA ASN A 331 -34.13 -9.77 19.97
C ASN A 331 -34.68 -11.07 19.35
N GLU A 332 -33.82 -11.81 18.65
CA GLU A 332 -34.16 -13.00 17.89
C GLU A 332 -33.42 -14.23 18.45
N ASP A 333 -34.15 -15.27 18.86
CA ASP A 333 -33.56 -16.57 19.18
C ASP A 333 -33.51 -17.44 17.92
N VAL A 334 -32.33 -17.49 17.31
CA VAL A 334 -32.14 -18.19 16.03
C VAL A 334 -32.02 -19.69 16.26
N PRO A 335 -32.82 -20.53 15.57
CA PRO A 335 -32.68 -21.98 15.63
C PRO A 335 -31.30 -22.45 15.15
N GLN A 336 -30.77 -23.49 15.79
CA GLN A 336 -29.46 -24.08 15.42
C GLN A 336 -29.41 -24.51 13.95
N SER A 337 -30.51 -25.03 13.42
CA SER A 337 -30.63 -25.43 12.01
C SER A 337 -30.39 -24.28 11.02
N VAL A 338 -30.79 -23.06 11.38
CA VAL A 338 -30.55 -21.86 10.56
C VAL A 338 -29.08 -21.45 10.65
N LEU A 339 -28.49 -21.49 11.84
CA LEU A 339 -27.07 -21.18 12.06
C LEU A 339 -26.14 -22.14 11.30
N ASP A 340 -26.47 -23.44 11.30
CA ASP A 340 -25.74 -24.45 10.55
C ASP A 340 -25.86 -24.22 9.04
N GLN A 341 -27.06 -23.85 8.54
CA GLN A 341 -27.26 -23.50 7.14
C GLN A 341 -26.49 -22.23 6.73
N VAL A 342 -26.45 -21.22 7.60
CA VAL A 342 -25.64 -20.01 7.38
C VAL A 342 -24.17 -20.40 7.24
N PHE A 343 -23.63 -21.16 8.19
CA PHE A 343 -22.23 -21.58 8.15
C PHE A 343 -21.91 -22.41 6.91
N ALA A 344 -22.77 -23.35 6.51
CA ALA A 344 -22.60 -24.12 5.29
C ALA A 344 -22.57 -23.26 4.00
N LYS A 345 -23.29 -22.13 3.99
CA LYS A 345 -23.38 -21.24 2.81
C LYS A 345 -22.28 -20.19 2.73
N VAL A 346 -21.80 -19.66 3.85
CA VAL A 346 -20.82 -18.54 3.86
C VAL A 346 -19.52 -18.82 4.60
N GLY A 347 -19.44 -19.92 5.35
CA GLY A 347 -18.26 -20.29 6.12
C GLY A 347 -17.95 -19.38 7.31
N GLY A 348 -16.69 -19.37 7.72
CA GLY A 348 -16.18 -18.63 8.87
C GLY A 348 -15.65 -17.22 8.56
N ARG A 349 -15.84 -16.73 7.33
CA ARG A 349 -15.27 -15.46 6.86
C ARG A 349 -15.97 -14.26 7.49
N LEU A 350 -15.25 -13.46 8.27
CA LEU A 350 -15.84 -12.37 9.06
C LEU A 350 -16.57 -11.31 8.23
N ILE A 351 -16.10 -10.95 7.04
CA ILE A 351 -16.79 -9.96 6.20
C ILE A 351 -18.19 -10.43 5.80
N PHE A 352 -18.38 -11.72 5.52
CA PHE A 352 -19.68 -12.30 5.20
C PHE A 352 -20.54 -12.46 6.45
N LEU A 353 -19.95 -12.97 7.53
CA LEU A 353 -20.64 -13.11 8.82
C LEU A 353 -21.14 -11.76 9.34
N ASN A 354 -20.39 -10.68 9.18
CA ASN A 354 -20.83 -9.33 9.55
C ASN A 354 -22.02 -8.84 8.71
N GLN A 355 -22.05 -9.15 7.42
CA GLN A 355 -23.20 -8.83 6.55
C GLN A 355 -24.43 -9.63 6.96
N VAL A 356 -24.26 -10.94 7.20
CA VAL A 356 -25.33 -11.84 7.63
C VAL A 356 -25.83 -11.49 9.03
N ALA A 357 -24.96 -11.15 9.98
CA ALA A 357 -25.36 -10.82 11.35
C ALA A 357 -26.23 -9.55 11.41
N LYS A 358 -25.94 -8.55 10.57
CA LYS A 358 -26.64 -7.25 10.52
C LYS A 358 -27.90 -7.24 9.66
N SER A 359 -28.13 -8.28 8.84
CA SER A 359 -29.24 -8.31 7.89
C SER A 359 -30.59 -8.54 8.58
N ARG A 360 -31.69 -8.30 7.87
CA ARG A 360 -33.02 -8.71 8.35
C ARG A 360 -33.25 -10.21 8.19
N ASP A 361 -32.89 -10.75 7.03
CA ASP A 361 -32.98 -12.18 6.70
C ASP A 361 -31.56 -12.73 6.46
N MET A 362 -31.13 -13.65 7.33
CA MET A 362 -29.81 -14.27 7.26
C MET A 362 -29.64 -15.15 6.02
N LEU A 363 -30.64 -15.98 5.70
CA LEU A 363 -30.54 -16.97 4.64
C LEU A 363 -30.60 -16.31 3.27
N GLU A 364 -31.44 -15.29 3.12
CA GLU A 364 -31.49 -14.52 1.88
C GLU A 364 -30.18 -13.77 1.63
N THR A 365 -29.59 -13.18 2.69
CA THR A 365 -28.27 -12.54 2.59
C THR A 365 -27.18 -13.54 2.19
N CYS A 366 -27.22 -14.77 2.73
CA CYS A 366 -26.29 -15.83 2.32
C CYS A 366 -26.41 -16.16 0.82
N LYS A 367 -27.63 -16.23 0.27
CA LYS A 367 -27.84 -16.46 -1.17
C LYS A 367 -27.30 -15.29 -2.00
N GLN A 368 -27.51 -14.05 -1.56
CA GLN A 368 -26.99 -12.87 -2.25
C GLN A 368 -25.47 -12.84 -2.29
N ILE A 369 -24.80 -13.23 -1.19
CA ILE A 369 -23.34 -13.36 -1.15
C ILE A 369 -22.88 -14.41 -2.16
N ASN A 370 -23.43 -15.63 -2.12
CA ASN A 370 -23.07 -16.69 -3.08
C ASN A 370 -23.30 -16.26 -4.54
N ARG A 371 -24.41 -15.57 -4.82
CA ARG A 371 -24.71 -15.04 -6.15
C ARG A 371 -23.66 -14.01 -6.60
N ARG A 372 -23.23 -13.11 -5.71
CA ARG A 372 -22.22 -12.09 -6.03
C ARG A 372 -20.85 -12.72 -6.32
N GLU A 373 -20.43 -13.68 -5.51
CA GLU A 373 -19.14 -14.36 -5.70
C GLU A 373 -19.14 -15.18 -7.00
N LYS A 374 -20.25 -15.83 -7.34
CA LYS A 374 -20.43 -16.49 -8.64
C LYS A 374 -20.37 -15.50 -9.81
N MET A 375 -21.07 -14.36 -9.72
CA MET A 375 -20.98 -13.33 -10.75
C MET A 375 -19.56 -12.78 -10.91
N TRP A 376 -18.86 -12.58 -9.80
CA TRP A 376 -17.46 -12.16 -9.82
C TRP A 376 -16.58 -13.16 -10.55
N PHE A 377 -16.71 -14.46 -10.24
CA PHE A 377 -15.94 -15.50 -10.92
C PHE A 377 -16.25 -15.55 -12.42
N LEU A 378 -17.52 -15.58 -12.81
CA LEU A 378 -17.91 -15.67 -14.22
C LEU A 378 -17.51 -14.42 -15.02
N ASN A 379 -17.61 -13.22 -14.43
CA ASN A 379 -17.23 -11.99 -15.14
C ASN A 379 -15.72 -11.88 -15.39
N ASN A 380 -14.88 -12.50 -14.56
CA ASN A 380 -13.42 -12.41 -14.67
C ASN A 380 -12.78 -13.63 -15.32
N CYS A 381 -13.40 -14.81 -15.24
CA CYS A 381 -12.75 -16.08 -15.56
C CYS A 381 -13.57 -17.02 -16.47
N TRP A 382 -14.66 -16.55 -17.10
CA TRP A 382 -15.47 -17.42 -17.96
C TRP A 382 -14.82 -17.71 -19.32
N ILE A 383 -15.08 -18.92 -19.81
CA ILE A 383 -14.54 -19.48 -21.05
C ILE A 383 -15.55 -19.42 -22.20
N LEU A 384 -15.07 -19.22 -23.42
CA LEU A 384 -15.91 -18.92 -24.58
C LEU A 384 -16.30 -20.14 -25.44
N GLY A 385 -15.71 -21.31 -25.25
CA GLY A 385 -15.97 -22.48 -26.10
C GLY A 385 -15.23 -22.43 -27.43
N ASP A 386 -15.75 -23.14 -28.43
CA ASP A 386 -15.20 -23.21 -29.79
C ASP A 386 -15.35 -21.90 -30.59
N SER A 387 -16.31 -21.05 -30.20
CA SER A 387 -16.58 -19.78 -30.86
C SER A 387 -15.58 -18.65 -30.55
N MET A 388 -14.46 -18.94 -29.87
CA MET A 388 -13.48 -17.90 -29.53
C MET A 388 -12.66 -17.48 -30.76
N ASP A 389 -12.43 -16.17 -30.86
CA ASP A 389 -11.59 -15.55 -31.88
C ASP A 389 -10.09 -15.65 -31.53
N ASP A 390 -9.20 -15.43 -32.50
CA ASP A 390 -7.75 -15.45 -32.28
C ASP A 390 -7.26 -14.27 -31.41
N ASP A 391 -7.87 -13.10 -31.56
CA ASP A 391 -7.54 -11.88 -30.80
C ASP A 391 -7.73 -12.00 -29.27
N VAL A 392 -8.44 -13.03 -28.78
CA VAL A 392 -8.74 -13.23 -27.35
C VAL A 392 -7.96 -14.40 -26.71
N GLU A 393 -6.97 -14.96 -27.43
CA GLU A 393 -6.23 -16.16 -27.02
C GLU A 393 -5.64 -16.06 -25.60
N GLU A 394 -4.87 -15.00 -25.29
CA GLU A 394 -4.20 -14.88 -23.97
C GLU A 394 -5.20 -14.71 -22.82
N GLN A 395 -6.30 -13.98 -23.05
CA GLN A 395 -7.38 -13.86 -22.06
C GLN A 395 -8.06 -15.22 -21.84
N GLN A 396 -8.27 -16.00 -22.90
CA GLN A 396 -8.89 -17.33 -22.78
C GLN A 396 -7.95 -18.35 -22.14
N LYS A 397 -6.62 -18.26 -22.32
CA LYS A 397 -5.65 -19.05 -21.54
C LYS A 397 -5.78 -18.77 -20.05
N TYR A 398 -5.90 -17.49 -19.68
CA TYR A 398 -6.11 -17.06 -18.30
C TYR A 398 -7.42 -17.62 -17.71
N CYS A 399 -8.54 -17.46 -18.43
CA CYS A 399 -9.84 -17.98 -18.00
C CYS A 399 -9.87 -19.51 -17.91
N ALA A 400 -9.32 -20.20 -18.91
CA ALA A 400 -9.26 -21.66 -18.94
C ALA A 400 -8.46 -22.22 -17.77
N ALA A 401 -7.31 -21.63 -17.44
CA ALA A 401 -6.52 -22.00 -16.27
C ALA A 401 -7.31 -21.85 -14.95
N ALA A 402 -8.07 -20.75 -14.79
CA ALA A 402 -8.92 -20.56 -13.61
C ALA A 402 -10.02 -21.63 -13.50
N ILE A 403 -10.70 -21.95 -14.62
CA ILE A 403 -11.76 -22.96 -14.68
C ILE A 403 -11.21 -24.37 -14.43
N VAL A 404 -10.04 -24.70 -14.97
CA VAL A 404 -9.36 -25.98 -14.73
C VAL A 404 -9.00 -26.13 -13.25
N LEU A 405 -8.48 -25.07 -12.62
CA LEU A 405 -8.18 -25.08 -11.18
C LEU A 405 -9.44 -25.21 -10.32
N ALA A 406 -10.52 -24.48 -10.66
CA ALA A 406 -11.82 -24.60 -10.00
C ALA A 406 -12.37 -26.02 -10.10
N ARG A 407 -12.30 -26.63 -11.29
CA ARG A 407 -12.66 -28.03 -11.52
C ARG A 407 -11.85 -28.98 -10.65
N ALA A 408 -10.53 -28.79 -10.56
CA ALA A 408 -9.66 -29.62 -9.73
C ALA A 408 -10.02 -29.52 -8.23
N LEU A 409 -10.31 -28.32 -7.72
CA LEU A 409 -10.75 -28.12 -6.34
C LEU A 409 -12.10 -28.82 -6.05
N VAL A 410 -13.05 -28.78 -6.99
CA VAL A 410 -14.33 -29.48 -6.85
C VAL A 410 -14.17 -31.00 -6.87
N LEU A 411 -13.29 -31.55 -7.73
CA LEU A 411 -12.98 -32.97 -7.73
C LEU A 411 -12.31 -33.40 -6.42
N ARG A 412 -11.36 -32.62 -5.92
CA ARG A 412 -10.68 -32.85 -4.64
C ARG A 412 -11.64 -32.88 -3.46
N GLU A 413 -12.67 -32.04 -3.49
CA GLU A 413 -13.73 -32.02 -2.47
C GLU A 413 -14.50 -33.35 -2.41
N GLN A 414 -14.79 -33.96 -3.57
CA GLN A 414 -15.48 -35.25 -3.66
C GLN A 414 -14.63 -36.38 -3.07
N ASP A 415 -13.33 -36.39 -3.33
CA ASP A 415 -12.39 -37.38 -2.78
C ASP A 415 -12.22 -37.25 -1.25
N THR A 416 -12.28 -36.02 -0.73
CA THR A 416 -12.03 -35.68 0.69
C THR A 416 -13.28 -35.85 1.58
N SER A 417 -14.45 -36.08 0.99
CA SER A 417 -15.76 -36.20 1.66
C SER A 417 -15.89 -37.36 2.67
N THR A 418 -14.81 -38.12 2.90
CA THR A 418 -14.67 -39.16 3.94
C THR A 418 -14.16 -38.64 5.28
N SER A 419 -13.92 -37.34 5.44
CA SER A 419 -13.41 -36.73 6.68
C SER A 419 -14.52 -36.12 7.57
N ASP A 420 -14.20 -36.04 8.87
CA ASP A 420 -15.09 -35.75 10.01
C ASP A 420 -16.09 -34.58 9.76
N PRO A 421 -17.42 -34.79 9.90
CA PRO A 421 -18.46 -33.78 9.62
C PRO A 421 -18.32 -32.47 10.42
N ASP A 422 -17.63 -32.52 11.55
CA ASP A 422 -17.44 -31.39 12.45
C ASP A 422 -16.28 -30.46 12.03
N GLN A 423 -15.42 -30.88 11.10
CA GLN A 423 -14.27 -30.10 10.64
C GLN A 423 -14.45 -29.68 9.18
N PHE A 424 -15.40 -28.77 8.93
CA PHE A 424 -15.58 -28.17 7.61
C PHE A 424 -14.31 -27.42 7.18
N CYS A 425 -13.58 -28.00 6.22
CA CYS A 425 -12.41 -27.40 5.60
C CYS A 425 -12.62 -27.34 4.09
N LEU A 426 -12.24 -26.21 3.48
CA LEU A 426 -12.19 -26.09 2.02
C LEU A 426 -11.19 -27.10 1.44
N PRO A 427 -11.44 -27.65 0.24
CA PRO A 427 -10.46 -28.48 -0.45
C PRO A 427 -9.19 -27.68 -0.70
N GLN A 428 -8.04 -28.37 -0.60
CA GLN A 428 -6.74 -27.75 -0.76
C GLN A 428 -5.87 -28.55 -1.71
N ILE A 429 -5.08 -27.82 -2.51
CA ILE A 429 -4.11 -28.36 -3.46
C ILE A 429 -2.77 -27.67 -3.16
N PRO A 430 -1.67 -28.40 -2.94
CA PRO A 430 -0.34 -27.79 -2.80
C PRO A 430 0.01 -26.89 -4.00
N LEU A 431 0.68 -25.77 -3.76
CA LEU A 431 1.00 -24.77 -4.78
C LEU A 431 1.71 -25.34 -6.00
N HIS A 432 2.66 -26.26 -5.81
CA HIS A 432 3.37 -26.90 -6.92
C HIS A 432 2.43 -27.76 -7.78
N GLU A 433 1.49 -28.47 -7.18
CA GLU A 433 0.50 -29.29 -7.87
C GLU A 433 -0.53 -28.40 -8.59
N ALA A 434 -0.98 -27.32 -7.96
CA ALA A 434 -1.84 -26.34 -8.61
C ALA A 434 -1.18 -25.74 -9.86
N ARG A 435 0.12 -25.41 -9.80
CA ARG A 435 0.92 -24.95 -10.95
C ARG A 435 1.03 -26.01 -12.05
N GLN A 436 1.12 -27.29 -11.70
CA GLN A 436 1.11 -28.39 -12.68
C GLN A 436 -0.25 -28.55 -13.36
N ILE A 437 -1.34 -28.49 -12.59
CA ILE A 437 -2.72 -28.64 -13.09
C ILE A 437 -3.05 -27.58 -14.15
N ILE A 438 -2.69 -26.32 -13.89
CA ILE A 438 -3.03 -25.21 -14.81
C ILE A 438 -2.02 -24.98 -15.92
N THR A 439 -0.85 -25.64 -15.87
CA THR A 439 0.32 -25.52 -16.78
C THR A 439 0.94 -24.12 -16.96
N ARG A 440 0.24 -23.05 -16.58
CA ARG A 440 0.67 -21.64 -16.53
C ARG A 440 0.88 -21.18 -15.09
N ALA A 441 2.06 -21.48 -14.55
CA ALA A 441 2.40 -21.18 -13.15
C ALA A 441 2.34 -19.68 -12.79
N ASP A 442 2.49 -18.81 -13.79
CA ASP A 442 2.41 -17.36 -13.67
C ASP A 442 1.00 -16.85 -13.33
N PHE A 443 -0.07 -17.61 -13.63
CA PHE A 443 -1.44 -17.19 -13.37
C PHE A 443 -1.91 -17.38 -11.92
N VAL A 444 -1.18 -18.13 -11.10
CA VAL A 444 -1.60 -18.39 -9.71
C VAL A 444 -1.66 -17.10 -8.88
N HIS A 445 -0.67 -16.21 -9.01
CA HIS A 445 -0.66 -14.93 -8.29
C HIS A 445 -1.80 -13.99 -8.73
N PRO A 446 -2.04 -13.78 -10.04
CA PRO A 446 -3.23 -13.09 -10.51
C PRO A 446 -4.55 -13.63 -9.93
N PHE A 447 -4.73 -14.95 -9.83
CA PHE A 447 -5.95 -15.53 -9.27
C PHE A 447 -6.12 -15.26 -7.76
N ASP A 448 -5.01 -15.22 -7.00
CA ASP A 448 -4.98 -14.80 -5.58
C ASP A 448 -5.32 -13.30 -5.46
N HIS A 449 -4.72 -12.47 -6.33
CA HIS A 449 -4.95 -11.01 -6.36
C HIS A 449 -6.41 -10.62 -6.61
N ILE A 450 -7.11 -11.34 -7.50
CA ILE A 450 -8.53 -11.09 -7.78
C ILE A 450 -9.49 -11.84 -6.84
N ASN A 451 -8.99 -12.46 -5.76
CA ASN A 451 -9.77 -13.20 -4.77
C ASN A 451 -10.60 -14.37 -5.36
N VAL A 452 -10.09 -15.06 -6.39
CA VAL A 452 -10.71 -16.29 -6.91
C VAL A 452 -10.20 -17.51 -6.14
N ILE A 453 -8.89 -17.56 -5.92
CA ILE A 453 -8.24 -18.52 -5.03
C ILE A 453 -7.56 -17.79 -3.90
N HIS A 454 -7.11 -18.54 -2.90
CA HIS A 454 -6.15 -18.07 -1.93
C HIS A 454 -5.03 -19.08 -1.73
N ILE A 455 -3.80 -18.59 -1.57
CA ILE A 455 -2.64 -19.40 -1.20
C ILE A 455 -2.31 -19.10 0.28
N ASP A 456 -2.41 -20.11 1.13
CA ASP A 456 -2.14 -19.93 2.55
C ASP A 456 -0.62 -19.88 2.86
N ALA A 457 -0.28 -19.59 4.12
CA ALA A 457 1.11 -19.50 4.57
C ALA A 457 1.91 -20.81 4.46
N HIS A 458 1.26 -21.96 4.24
CA HIS A 458 1.90 -23.25 4.01
C HIS A 458 2.00 -23.59 2.52
N GLY A 459 1.60 -22.68 1.63
CA GLY A 459 1.60 -22.92 0.19
C GLY A 459 0.46 -23.83 -0.25
N MET A 460 -0.67 -23.82 0.46
CA MET A 460 -1.87 -24.57 0.06
C MET A 460 -2.84 -23.64 -0.67
N VAL A 461 -3.22 -24.03 -1.88
CA VAL A 461 -4.18 -23.34 -2.73
C VAL A 461 -5.59 -23.85 -2.43
N ARG A 462 -6.51 -22.91 -2.18
CA ARG A 462 -7.94 -23.17 -1.98
C ARG A 462 -8.77 -22.14 -2.74
N ALA A 463 -10.07 -22.37 -2.90
CA ALA A 463 -10.97 -21.28 -3.24
C ALA A 463 -10.83 -20.14 -2.22
N ASP A 464 -10.94 -18.87 -2.64
CA ASP A 464 -10.77 -17.74 -1.71
C ASP A 464 -11.69 -17.89 -0.51
N SER A 465 -12.93 -18.32 -0.72
CA SER A 465 -13.93 -18.47 0.35
C SER A 465 -14.93 -19.59 0.09
N VAL A 466 -15.77 -19.90 1.10
CA VAL A 466 -16.86 -20.89 0.97
C VAL A 466 -17.87 -20.51 -0.12
N PRO A 467 -18.35 -19.26 -0.21
CA PRO A 467 -19.14 -18.81 -1.35
C PRO A 467 -18.47 -19.01 -2.71
N MET A 468 -17.15 -18.81 -2.81
CA MET A 468 -16.40 -19.03 -4.05
C MET A 468 -16.33 -20.52 -4.41
N GLN A 469 -16.08 -21.41 -3.43
CA GLN A 469 -16.14 -22.85 -3.65
C GLN A 469 -17.56 -23.30 -4.07
N ASN A 470 -18.61 -22.72 -3.49
CA ASN A 470 -19.98 -22.97 -3.91
C ASN A 470 -20.21 -22.52 -5.37
N ALA A 471 -19.65 -21.38 -5.78
CA ALA A 471 -19.69 -20.93 -7.16
C ALA A 471 -18.98 -21.91 -8.11
N PHE A 472 -17.79 -22.42 -7.74
CA PHE A 472 -17.09 -23.45 -8.51
C PHE A 472 -17.96 -24.70 -8.67
N ARG A 473 -18.56 -25.18 -7.58
CA ARG A 473 -19.46 -26.33 -7.60
C ARG A 473 -20.65 -26.11 -8.55
N GLU A 474 -21.30 -24.97 -8.45
CA GLU A 474 -22.44 -24.60 -9.31
C GLU A 474 -22.07 -24.43 -10.79
N VAL A 475 -20.81 -24.13 -11.11
CA VAL A 475 -20.33 -23.98 -12.50
C VAL A 475 -19.93 -25.34 -13.06
N VAL A 476 -19.12 -26.09 -12.33
CA VAL A 476 -18.60 -27.41 -12.76
C VAL A 476 -19.72 -28.45 -12.90
N GLN A 477 -20.79 -28.34 -12.10
CA GLN A 477 -21.95 -29.23 -12.17
C GLN A 477 -22.98 -28.85 -13.25
N GLN A 478 -22.74 -27.80 -14.05
CA GLN A 478 -23.66 -27.43 -15.13
C GLN A 478 -23.67 -28.48 -16.24
N GLN A 479 -24.85 -28.74 -16.80
CA GLN A 479 -24.98 -29.60 -17.97
C GLN A 479 -24.20 -29.00 -19.14
N GLY A 480 -23.38 -29.83 -19.81
CA GLY A 480 -22.52 -29.38 -20.91
C GLY A 480 -21.21 -28.70 -20.49
N PHE A 481 -20.93 -28.54 -19.18
CA PHE A 481 -19.69 -27.89 -18.72
C PHE A 481 -18.41 -28.55 -19.26
N GLU A 482 -18.31 -29.88 -19.17
CA GLU A 482 -17.11 -30.62 -19.63
C GLU A 482 -16.92 -30.51 -21.14
N GLU A 483 -18.01 -30.51 -21.91
CA GLU A 483 -17.98 -30.32 -23.36
C GLU A 483 -17.52 -28.90 -23.72
N HIS A 484 -18.06 -27.89 -23.03
CA HIS A 484 -17.70 -26.48 -23.23
C HIS A 484 -16.24 -26.18 -22.85
N LEU A 485 -15.76 -26.76 -21.75
CA LEU A 485 -14.35 -26.68 -21.35
C LEU A 485 -13.45 -27.35 -22.37
N LYS A 486 -13.78 -28.57 -22.81
CA LYS A 486 -13.00 -29.29 -23.82
C LYS A 486 -12.96 -28.54 -25.15
N ALA A 487 -14.08 -27.95 -25.58
CA ALA A 487 -14.15 -27.11 -26.78
C ALA A 487 -13.22 -25.90 -26.68
N THR A 488 -13.20 -25.23 -25.52
CA THR A 488 -12.29 -24.10 -25.25
C THR A 488 -10.83 -24.55 -25.34
N LEU A 489 -10.45 -25.64 -24.67
CA LEU A 489 -9.07 -26.12 -24.64
C LEU A 489 -8.58 -26.55 -26.04
N ASN A 490 -9.41 -27.31 -26.77
CA ASN A 490 -9.08 -27.73 -28.14
C ASN A 490 -8.88 -26.51 -29.06
N ARG A 491 -9.73 -25.50 -28.93
CA ARG A 491 -9.63 -24.28 -29.75
C ARG A 491 -8.38 -23.46 -29.40
N LEU A 492 -7.97 -23.40 -28.14
CA LEU A 492 -6.69 -22.81 -27.75
C LEU A 492 -5.50 -23.58 -28.35
N ASP A 493 -5.54 -24.91 -28.33
CA ASP A 493 -4.49 -25.74 -28.94
C ASP A 493 -4.40 -25.53 -30.46
N GLU A 494 -5.55 -25.38 -31.15
CA GLU A 494 -5.61 -25.05 -32.57
C GLU A 494 -4.98 -23.68 -32.87
N LEU A 495 -5.34 -22.64 -32.10
CA LEU A 495 -4.80 -21.29 -32.26
C LEU A 495 -3.28 -21.26 -32.03
N GLU A 496 -2.79 -21.94 -30.98
CA GLU A 496 -1.35 -22.07 -30.75
C GLU A 496 -0.64 -22.81 -31.90
N SER A 497 -1.28 -23.84 -32.46
CA SER A 497 -0.74 -24.57 -33.61
C SER A 497 -0.64 -23.66 -34.84
N LEU A 498 -1.67 -22.87 -35.13
CA LEU A 498 -1.70 -21.91 -36.24
C LEU A 498 -0.59 -20.86 -36.10
N ALA A 499 -0.39 -20.33 -34.89
CA ALA A 499 0.67 -19.37 -34.60
C ALA A 499 2.08 -19.96 -34.77
N ARG A 500 2.27 -21.27 -34.54
CA ARG A 500 3.55 -21.96 -34.72
C ARG A 500 3.84 -22.29 -36.19
N THR A 501 2.82 -22.51 -37.01
CA THR A 501 2.98 -22.72 -38.45
C THR A 501 3.24 -21.40 -39.19
N ARG A 502 4.51 -21.11 -39.46
CA ARG A 502 4.87 -20.08 -40.46
C ARG A 502 4.46 -20.54 -41.85
N GLU A 503 3.38 -19.98 -42.38
CA GLU A 503 3.05 -20.15 -43.81
C GLU A 503 4.06 -19.35 -44.66
N VAL A 504 4.93 -20.08 -45.37
CA VAL A 504 5.74 -19.49 -46.44
C VAL A 504 4.88 -19.41 -47.69
N ALA A 505 4.23 -18.27 -47.90
CA ALA A 505 3.54 -18.01 -49.16
C ALA A 505 4.58 -17.80 -50.28
N MET A 506 4.61 -18.70 -51.28
CA MET A 506 5.31 -18.45 -52.54
C MET A 506 4.56 -17.37 -53.30
N ARG A 507 5.18 -16.20 -53.47
CA ARG A 507 4.71 -15.19 -54.43
C ARG A 507 5.16 -15.64 -55.82
N ASP A 508 4.26 -15.61 -56.80
CA ASP A 508 4.61 -15.87 -58.19
C ASP A 508 5.78 -14.96 -58.61
N PRO A 509 6.82 -15.51 -59.27
CA PRO A 509 7.91 -14.69 -59.78
C PRO A 509 7.32 -13.65 -60.73
N PRO A 510 7.76 -12.38 -60.67
CA PRO A 510 7.24 -11.34 -61.52
C PRO A 510 7.40 -11.74 -62.99
N ASP A 511 6.32 -11.60 -63.75
CA ASP A 511 6.29 -11.93 -65.18
C ASP A 511 7.48 -11.26 -65.88
N ARG A 512 8.31 -12.07 -66.56
CA ARG A 512 9.41 -11.57 -67.39
C ARG A 512 8.84 -10.96 -68.67
N SER A 513 8.20 -9.81 -68.56
CA SER A 513 7.88 -8.95 -69.69
C SER A 513 8.52 -7.58 -69.50
N GLY A 514 9.73 -7.42 -70.05
CA GLY A 514 10.32 -6.10 -70.29
C GLY A 514 11.38 -5.62 -69.30
N GLY A 515 12.49 -6.36 -69.17
CA GLY A 515 13.83 -5.76 -68.98
C GLY A 515 14.12 -4.88 -67.75
N ILE A 516 13.25 -4.79 -66.76
CA ILE A 516 13.50 -4.05 -65.52
C ILE A 516 13.52 -5.04 -64.36
N VAL A 517 14.67 -5.17 -63.68
CA VAL A 517 14.79 -5.95 -62.45
C VAL A 517 14.32 -5.06 -61.29
N PRO A 518 13.16 -5.32 -60.65
CA PRO A 518 12.76 -4.55 -59.49
C PRO A 518 13.66 -4.89 -58.29
N VAL A 519 14.07 -3.87 -57.54
CA VAL A 519 14.80 -4.04 -56.27
C VAL A 519 13.90 -4.79 -55.30
N GLN A 520 14.30 -5.99 -54.89
CA GLN A 520 13.57 -6.79 -53.91
C GLN A 520 13.84 -6.26 -52.50
N THR A 521 12.86 -5.54 -51.95
CA THR A 521 12.76 -5.36 -50.49
C THR A 521 11.95 -6.52 -49.92
N TYR A 522 12.65 -7.40 -49.21
CA TYR A 522 12.03 -8.43 -48.40
C TYR A 522 11.42 -7.78 -47.15
N CYS A 523 10.11 -7.87 -46.98
CA CYS A 523 9.46 -7.57 -45.71
C CYS A 523 9.10 -8.89 -45.04
N ALA A 524 9.78 -9.22 -43.94
CA ALA A 524 9.19 -10.11 -42.95
C ALA A 524 8.17 -9.27 -42.17
N LYS A 525 6.91 -9.71 -42.14
CA LYS A 525 5.99 -9.25 -41.11
C LYS A 525 6.42 -9.98 -39.84
N LEU A 526 7.17 -9.29 -38.99
CA LEU A 526 7.53 -9.78 -37.66
C LEU A 526 6.32 -9.74 -36.74
#